data_AF-A0A3M8FQ31-F1
#
_entry.id   AF-A0A3M8FQ31-F1
#
_cell.length_a   1.000
_cell.length_b   1.000
_cell.length_c   1.000
_cell.angle_alpha   90.00
_cell.angle_beta   90.00
_cell.angle_gamma   90.00
#
_symmetry.space_group_name_H-M   'P 1'
#
loop_
_entity.id
_entity.type
_entity.pdbx_description
1 polymer ?
#
loop_
_entity_poly.entity_id
_entity_poly.type
_entity_poly.pdbx_seq_one_letter_code
_entity_poly.pdbx_strand_id
1 'polypeptide(L)'
;MKEGYVYIISNAKRTVFYTGVTSDLISRIYQHKQGNGSFFSSKYNVFFLMYYETHQTMYHAIEREKQIKKWKREWKLNLIKSKNPEFEDLWNEILPKGRFHF
;
A
#
# COMPACT_ATOMS: atom_id res chain seq x y z
N MET A 1 12.65 -18.21 -4.26
CA MET A 1 11.51 -17.44 -4.79
C MET A 1 11.44 -16.13 -4.04
N LYS A 2 11.16 -15.00 -4.72
CA LYS A 2 11.09 -13.69 -4.07
C LYS A 2 9.68 -13.45 -3.56
N GLU A 3 9.57 -13.01 -2.30
CA GLU A 3 8.30 -12.61 -1.69
C GLU A 3 7.65 -11.47 -2.47
N GLY A 4 6.32 -11.43 -2.43
CA GLY A 4 5.52 -10.37 -3.04
C GLY A 4 4.69 -9.65 -2.00
N TYR A 5 4.46 -8.37 -2.20
CA TYR A 5 3.62 -7.55 -1.34
C TYR A 5 2.42 -7.06 -2.12
N VAL A 6 1.25 -7.07 -1.49
CA VAL A 6 0.07 -6.31 -1.93
C VAL A 6 -0.08 -5.13 -1.01
N TYR A 7 -0.40 -3.97 -1.55
CA TYR A 7 -0.55 -2.76 -0.77
C TYR A 7 -1.75 -1.93 -1.21
N ILE A 8 -2.30 -1.15 -0.28
CA ILE A 8 -3.33 -0.14 -0.53
C ILE A 8 -2.80 1.21 -0.03
N ILE A 9 -2.73 2.18 -0.94
CA ILE A 9 -2.45 3.58 -0.61
C ILE A 9 -3.69 4.44 -0.80
N SER A 10 -3.73 5.56 -0.09
CA SER A 10 -4.82 6.52 -0.17
C SER A 10 -4.33 7.97 -0.06
N ASN A 11 -5.23 8.91 -0.36
CA ASN A 11 -5.01 10.34 -0.20
C ASN A 11 -5.31 10.78 1.23
N ALA A 12 -4.99 12.03 1.59
CA ALA A 12 -5.21 12.56 2.94
C ALA A 12 -6.67 12.43 3.41
N LYS A 13 -7.62 12.61 2.48
CA LYS A 13 -9.06 12.51 2.75
C LYS A 13 -9.60 11.07 2.78
N ARG A 14 -8.75 10.06 2.53
CA ARG A 14 -9.12 8.63 2.46
C ARG A 14 -10.23 8.32 1.45
N THR A 15 -10.39 9.14 0.42
CA THR A 15 -11.46 9.02 -0.59
C THR A 15 -11.03 8.21 -1.80
N VAL A 16 -9.74 8.18 -2.13
CA VAL A 16 -9.22 7.43 -3.29
C VAL A 16 -8.37 6.27 -2.79
N PHE A 17 -8.65 5.05 -3.26
CA PHE A 17 -7.85 3.88 -2.92
C PHE A 17 -7.16 3.34 -4.17
N TYR A 18 -5.86 3.18 -4.09
CA TYR A 18 -5.06 2.52 -5.10
C TYR A 18 -4.50 1.22 -4.53
N THR A 19 -4.69 0.12 -5.25
CA THR A 19 -4.16 -1.21 -4.89
C THR A 19 -3.11 -1.60 -5.90
N GLY A 20 -1.96 -2.06 -5.43
CA GLY A 20 -0.86 -2.53 -6.27
C GLY A 20 -0.08 -3.65 -5.63
N VAL A 21 0.89 -4.16 -6.40
CA VAL A 21 1.85 -5.19 -5.95
C VAL A 21 3.28 -4.75 -6.19
N THR A 22 4.21 -5.26 -5.38
CA THR A 22 5.64 -5.00 -5.52
C THR A 22 6.46 -6.09 -4.85
N SER A 23 7.71 -6.27 -5.29
CA SER A 23 8.68 -7.14 -4.58
C SER A 23 9.55 -6.36 -3.59
N ASP A 24 9.37 -5.04 -3.53
CA ASP A 24 10.04 -4.10 -2.63
C ASP A 24 9.01 -3.04 -2.21
N LEU A 25 8.48 -3.20 -1.00
CA LEU A 25 7.43 -2.33 -0.48
C LEU A 25 7.95 -0.94 -0.12
N ILE A 26 9.11 -0.86 0.55
CA ILE A 26 9.68 0.39 1.03
C ILE A 26 10.01 1.31 -0.15
N SER A 27 10.77 0.81 -1.13
CA SER A 27 11.14 1.59 -2.32
C SER A 27 9.90 2.08 -3.08
N ARG A 28 8.87 1.24 -3.20
CA ARG A 28 7.64 1.59 -3.90
C ARG A 28 6.84 2.67 -3.19
N ILE A 29 6.68 2.58 -1.87
CA ILE A 29 5.94 3.59 -1.10
C ILE A 29 6.73 4.90 -1.03
N TYR A 30 8.07 4.83 -0.95
CA TYR A 30 8.92 6.00 -1.05
C TYR A 30 8.73 6.72 -2.40
N GLN A 31 8.74 6.01 -3.52
CA GLN A 31 8.46 6.59 -4.85
C GLN A 31 7.11 7.30 -4.89
N HIS A 32 6.06 6.69 -4.35
CA HIS A 32 4.74 7.32 -4.26
C HIS A 32 4.79 8.59 -3.41
N LYS A 33 5.42 8.57 -2.23
CA LYS A 33 5.57 9.74 -1.34
C LYS A 33 6.34 10.90 -1.97
N GLN A 34 7.35 10.60 -2.79
CA GLN A 34 8.13 11.61 -3.52
C GLN A 34 7.38 12.17 -4.75
N GLY A 35 6.15 11.73 -5.02
CA GLY A 35 5.43 12.11 -6.23
C GLY A 35 6.00 11.50 -7.51
N ASN A 36 7.00 10.64 -7.41
CA ASN A 36 7.68 9.93 -8.51
C ASN A 36 7.07 8.55 -8.78
N GLY A 37 5.86 8.28 -8.29
CA GLY A 37 5.10 7.10 -8.63
C GLY A 37 4.50 7.18 -10.04
N SER A 38 3.33 6.60 -10.25
CA SER A 38 2.59 6.77 -11.50
C SER A 38 2.01 8.18 -11.62
N PHE A 39 1.74 8.65 -12.85
CA PHE A 39 0.99 9.90 -13.12
C PHE A 39 -0.30 10.00 -12.29
N PHE A 40 -0.95 8.86 -12.02
CA PHE A 40 -2.12 8.78 -11.15
C PHE A 40 -1.80 9.14 -9.69
N SER A 41 -0.67 8.66 -9.13
CA SER A 41 -0.33 8.95 -7.74
C SER A 41 -0.04 10.43 -7.47
N SER A 42 0.59 11.11 -8.43
CA SER A 42 0.87 12.55 -8.34
C SER A 42 -0.39 13.39 -8.56
N LYS A 43 -1.30 12.94 -9.44
CA LYS A 43 -2.59 13.63 -9.69
C LYS A 43 -3.56 13.55 -8.50
N TYR A 44 -3.55 12.44 -7.75
CA TYR A 44 -4.51 12.19 -6.65
C TYR A 44 -3.90 12.27 -5.24
N ASN A 45 -2.62 12.61 -5.11
CA ASN A 45 -1.90 12.74 -3.83
C ASN A 45 -2.06 11.52 -2.93
N VAL A 46 -1.98 10.32 -3.50
CA VAL A 46 -2.13 9.05 -2.76
C VAL A 46 -0.80 8.64 -2.13
N PHE A 47 -0.45 9.26 -1.00
CA PHE A 47 0.86 9.14 -0.35
C PHE A 47 0.86 8.33 0.94
N PHE A 48 -0.32 7.92 1.43
CA PHE A 48 -0.47 7.29 2.72
C PHE A 48 -0.66 5.79 2.55
N LEU A 49 0.22 5.00 3.17
CA LEU A 49 0.11 3.55 3.18
C LEU A 49 -0.96 3.14 4.19
N MET A 50 -2.06 2.61 3.70
CA MET A 50 -3.20 2.24 4.55
C MET A 50 -3.18 0.78 4.98
N TYR A 51 -2.64 -0.08 4.12
CA TYR A 51 -2.63 -1.52 4.30
C TYR A 51 -1.54 -2.14 3.45
N TYR A 52 -0.93 -3.22 3.94
CA TYR A 52 -0.09 -4.11 3.16
C TYR A 52 -0.22 -5.55 3.66
N GLU A 53 0.08 -6.51 2.79
CA GLU A 53 0.18 -7.93 3.12
C GLU A 53 1.31 -8.58 2.33
N THR A 54 2.02 -9.50 2.98
CA THR A 54 3.16 -10.24 2.41
C THR A 54 2.70 -11.61 1.94
N HIS A 55 3.23 -12.05 0.79
CA HIS A 55 2.98 -13.34 0.15
C HIS A 55 4.30 -14.04 -0.15
N GLN A 56 4.28 -15.37 -0.04
CA GLN A 56 5.45 -16.22 -0.30
C GLN A 56 5.99 -16.08 -1.74
N THR A 57 5.11 -15.74 -2.70
CA THR A 57 5.46 -15.55 -4.11
C THR A 57 4.77 -14.33 -4.69
N MET A 58 5.40 -13.73 -5.70
CA MET A 58 4.80 -12.66 -6.50
C MET A 58 3.49 -13.10 -7.18
N TYR A 59 3.38 -14.37 -7.55
CA TYR A 59 2.17 -14.92 -8.16
C TYR A 59 0.96 -14.79 -7.23
N HIS A 60 1.09 -15.22 -5.98
CA HIS A 60 0.01 -15.10 -4.99
C HIS A 60 -0.34 -13.64 -4.67
N ALA A 61 0.67 -12.75 -4.62
CA ALA A 61 0.43 -11.32 -4.48
C ALA A 61 -0.41 -10.77 -5.66
N ILE A 62 -0.08 -11.13 -6.91
CA ILE A 62 -0.84 -10.71 -8.10
C ILE A 62 -2.28 -11.24 -8.07
N GLU A 63 -2.48 -12.50 -7.71
CA GLU A 63 -3.83 -13.07 -7.60
C GLU A 63 -4.68 -12.32 -6.57
N ARG A 64 -4.11 -12.06 -5.40
CA ARG A 64 -4.76 -11.29 -4.37
C ARG A 64 -5.09 -9.86 -4.84
N GLU A 65 -4.16 -9.18 -5.48
CA GLU A 65 -4.39 -7.83 -5.96
C GLU A 65 -5.56 -7.78 -6.95
N LYS A 66 -5.67 -8.77 -7.85
CA LYS A 66 -6.82 -8.91 -8.75
C LYS A 66 -8.13 -9.12 -7.98
N GLN A 67 -8.12 -9.87 -6.88
CA GLN A 67 -9.31 -10.03 -6.02
C GLN A 67 -9.69 -8.69 -5.38
N ILE A 68 -8.75 -8.03 -4.70
CA ILE A 68 -8.99 -6.77 -3.99
C ILE A 68 -9.45 -5.68 -4.97
N LYS A 69 -8.86 -5.60 -6.16
CA LYS A 69 -9.27 -4.60 -7.17
C LYS A 69 -10.77 -4.70 -7.52
N LYS A 70 -11.32 -5.91 -7.60
CA LYS A 70 -12.74 -6.18 -7.89
C LYS A 70 -13.68 -5.91 -6.71
N TRP A 71 -13.14 -5.69 -5.51
CA TRP A 71 -13.98 -5.46 -4.33
C TRP A 71 -14.66 -4.11 -4.33
N LYS A 72 -15.87 -4.09 -3.74
CA LYS A 72 -16.55 -2.86 -3.36
C LYS A 72 -15.69 -2.07 -2.37
N ARG A 73 -15.89 -0.74 -2.37
CA ARG A 73 -15.18 0.19 -1.49
C ARG A 73 -15.28 -0.21 -0.01
N GLU A 74 -16.47 -0.61 0.44
CA GLU A 74 -16.72 -1.00 1.83
C GLU A 74 -15.87 -2.20 2.27
N TRP A 75 -15.68 -3.19 1.39
CA TRP A 75 -14.87 -4.37 1.71
C TRP A 75 -13.39 -4.02 1.82
N LYS A 76 -12.91 -3.09 0.98
CA LYS A 76 -11.55 -2.54 1.12
C LYS A 76 -11.38 -1.79 2.43
N LEU A 77 -12.37 -1.00 2.84
CA LEU A 77 -12.37 -0.32 4.13
C LEU A 77 -12.36 -1.30 5.29
N ASN A 78 -13.15 -2.37 5.24
CA ASN A 78 -13.16 -3.40 6.28
C ASN A 78 -11.83 -4.15 6.35
N LEU A 79 -11.20 -4.44 5.20
CA LEU A 79 -9.86 -5.02 5.15
C LEU A 79 -8.84 -4.09 5.81
N ILE A 80 -8.83 -2.81 5.45
CA ILE A 80 -7.95 -1.81 6.06
C ILE A 80 -8.19 -1.77 7.57
N LYS A 81 -9.44 -1.57 8.01
CA LYS A 81 -9.81 -1.47 9.44
C LYS A 81 -9.39 -2.68 10.26
N SER A 82 -9.39 -3.88 9.68
CA SER A 82 -8.99 -5.09 10.38
C SER A 82 -7.51 -5.13 10.79
N LYS A 83 -6.66 -4.30 10.15
CA LYS A 83 -5.23 -4.17 10.46
C LYS A 83 -4.83 -2.77 10.93
N ASN A 84 -5.54 -1.76 10.46
CA ASN A 84 -5.28 -0.34 10.69
C ASN A 84 -6.62 0.36 11.00
N PRO A 85 -7.19 0.15 12.21
CA PRO A 85 -8.49 0.69 12.61
C PRO A 85 -8.50 2.23 12.63
N GLU A 86 -7.35 2.85 12.94
CA GLU A 86 -7.19 4.30 13.05
C GLU A 86 -6.87 4.99 11.71
N PHE A 87 -6.74 4.23 10.61
CA PHE A 87 -6.42 4.78 9.28
C PHE A 87 -5.12 5.60 9.24
N GLU A 88 -4.15 5.19 10.06
CA GLU A 88 -2.82 5.79 10.13
C GLU A 88 -1.99 5.47 8.88
N ASP A 89 -0.91 6.22 8.69
CA ASP A 89 0.08 5.94 7.66
C ASP A 89 1.08 4.90 8.15
N LEU A 90 0.99 3.68 7.62
CA LEU A 90 1.83 2.55 8.03
C LEU A 90 3.29 2.66 7.53
N TRP A 91 3.66 3.78 6.92
CA TRP A 91 5.04 4.03 6.48
C TRP A 91 6.07 3.76 7.57
N ASN A 92 5.81 4.25 8.79
CA ASN A 92 6.74 4.08 9.91
C ASN A 92 6.85 2.63 10.38
N GLU A 93 5.85 1.78 10.10
CA GLU A 93 5.89 0.36 10.47
C GLU A 93 6.78 -0.46 9.55
N ILE A 94 6.85 -0.08 8.27
CA ILE A 94 7.64 -0.80 7.27
C ILE A 94 9.09 -0.32 7.19
N LEU A 95 9.42 0.78 7.86
CA LEU A 95 10.80 1.24 7.95
C LEU A 95 11.62 0.28 8.84
N PRO A 96 12.87 -0.01 8.47
CA PRO A 96 13.75 -0.79 9.33
C PRO A 96 13.86 -0.11 10.70
N LYS A 97 13.66 -0.87 11.78
CA LYS A 97 13.91 -0.38 13.15
C LYS A 97 15.42 -0.27 13.38
N GLY A 98 16.00 0.82 12.88
CA GLY A 98 17.41 1.15 12.97
C GLY A 98 17.62 2.54 12.41
N ARG A 99 18.11 3.46 13.26
CA ARG A 99 18.38 4.88 13.01
C ARG A 99 18.62 5.23 11.53
N PHE A 100 17.60 5.77 10.88
CA PHE A 100 17.79 6.76 9.82
C PHE A 100 17.02 7.99 10.26
N HIS A 101 17.72 8.91 10.92
CA HIS A 101 17.30 10.30 10.96
C HIS A 101 17.58 10.83 9.54
N PHE A 102 16.54 11.27 8.84
CA PHE A 102 16.68 12.16 7.70
C PHE A 102 16.63 13.60 8.22
#